data_AF-A0A1J5EJW5-F1
#
_entry.id   AF-A0A1J5EJW5-F1
#
_cell.length_a   1.000
_cell.length_b   1.000
_cell.length_c   1.000
_cell.angle_alpha   90.00
_cell.angle_beta   90.00
_cell.angle_gamma   90.00
#
_symmetry.space_group_name_H-M   'P 1'
#
loop_
_entity.id
_entity.type
_entity.pdbx_description
1 polymer ?
#
loop_
_entity_poly.entity_id
_entity_poly.type
_entity_poly.pdbx_seq_one_letter_code
_entity_poly.pdbx_strand_id
1 'polypeptide(L)'
;MNARNSFKNPVHAWLLAVLLAPVALAFGCEYDPPPEPALVYPPLGVYLEGEPLRVSFTEPVDRDSFSFRLWDAARTNEGELLATDPILATCNGMQAPCNEVTVEFDEDGGGVTLALPEALSAPGRLQTLEVLPGLSDVENNTTGVSRFFDFVFFPAGFAQGSGENAEFTPGVYLIQSHMEVGGIQVNLKLITDLQVNGSDLALYGQIGILSDGEILVDPDTHTRLCAVGRLIESSGTTFLFTEPVDLELVFTEIPIKLTNISVWAMPGLDPETGEPVLAGAMVYEQLCVFETICLGSPGEPPRFATMAATSFFVEPELRGTEHLCDYLCTPTIACELPETLTCETFCPDGL
;
A
#
# COMPACT_ATOMS: atom_id res chain seq x y z
N MET A 1 97.42 -17.62 10.22
CA MET A 1 96.26 -16.72 10.13
C MET A 1 95.09 -17.50 9.54
N ASN A 2 94.01 -17.63 10.30
CA ASN A 2 92.56 -17.69 9.97
C ASN A 2 92.13 -18.28 8.60
N ALA A 3 91.09 -19.09 8.44
CA ALA A 3 90.02 -19.58 9.32
C ALA A 3 89.34 -20.80 8.67
N ARG A 4 88.73 -21.64 9.52
CA ARG A 4 87.80 -22.72 9.16
C ARG A 4 86.55 -22.15 8.47
N ASN A 5 85.93 -22.92 7.57
CA ASN A 5 84.51 -23.24 7.72
C ASN A 5 84.09 -24.49 6.96
N SER A 6 83.32 -25.30 7.69
CA SER A 6 82.81 -26.64 7.40
C SER A 6 81.39 -26.50 6.86
N PHE A 7 81.13 -26.96 5.65
CA PHE A 7 79.76 -27.16 5.15
C PHE A 7 79.37 -28.63 5.28
N LYS A 8 78.39 -28.89 6.15
CA LYS A 8 77.68 -30.17 6.28
C LYS A 8 76.42 -30.12 5.40
N ASN A 9 76.22 -31.19 4.63
CA ASN A 9 74.96 -31.51 3.96
C ASN A 9 73.79 -31.61 4.97
N PRO A 10 72.57 -31.29 4.51
CA PRO A 10 71.41 -32.08 4.90
C PRO A 10 70.66 -32.60 3.67
N VAL A 11 70.80 -33.90 3.46
CA VAL A 11 69.77 -34.74 2.82
C VAL A 11 68.70 -34.98 3.89
N HIS A 12 67.43 -35.11 3.49
CA HIS A 12 66.24 -35.54 4.27
C HIS A 12 65.42 -34.43 4.97
N ALA A 13 64.63 -33.67 4.21
CA ALA A 13 63.54 -32.84 4.77
C ALA A 13 62.36 -32.60 3.81
N TRP A 14 62.08 -33.51 2.86
CA TRP A 14 61.06 -33.30 1.82
C TRP A 14 60.15 -34.51 1.61
N LEU A 15 59.61 -35.11 2.69
CA LEU A 15 58.70 -36.26 2.54
C LEU A 15 57.63 -36.40 3.64
N LEU A 16 57.30 -35.31 4.35
CA LEU A 16 56.36 -35.36 5.49
C LEU A 16 55.38 -34.17 5.54
N ALA A 17 55.02 -33.59 4.39
CA ALA A 17 54.16 -32.40 4.31
C ALA A 17 52.92 -32.55 3.40
N VAL A 18 52.48 -33.78 3.07
CA VAL A 18 51.39 -34.02 2.10
C VAL A 18 50.19 -34.80 2.68
N LEU A 19 50.14 -35.08 4.00
CA LEU A 19 49.07 -35.91 4.60
C LEU A 19 48.21 -35.21 5.66
N LEU A 20 48.17 -33.88 5.72
CA LEU A 20 47.38 -33.14 6.72
C LEU A 20 46.38 -32.12 6.14
N ALA A 21 46.08 -32.18 4.83
CA ALA A 21 45.28 -31.17 4.15
C ALA A 21 43.78 -31.47 3.87
N PRO A 22 43.13 -32.62 4.21
CA PRO A 22 41.71 -32.78 3.89
C PRO A 22 40.72 -32.74 5.08
N VAL A 23 41.12 -32.40 6.32
CA VAL A 23 40.19 -32.41 7.48
C VAL A 23 39.62 -31.01 7.84
N ALA A 24 40.06 -29.95 7.18
CA ALA A 24 39.65 -28.58 7.51
C ALA A 24 38.39 -28.06 6.76
N LEU A 25 37.70 -28.91 5.98
CA LEU A 25 36.55 -28.49 5.14
C LEU A 25 35.18 -29.02 5.62
N ALA A 26 35.09 -29.66 6.78
CA ALA A 26 33.85 -30.31 7.25
C ALA A 26 33.19 -29.69 8.50
N PHE A 27 33.68 -28.56 8.99
CA PHE A 27 32.98 -27.75 10.00
C PHE A 27 32.57 -26.41 9.38
N GLY A 28 31.85 -26.46 8.26
CA GLY A 28 30.99 -25.34 7.92
C GLY A 28 29.88 -25.35 8.97
N CYS A 29 29.95 -24.47 9.97
CA CYS A 29 28.76 -24.13 10.73
C CYS A 29 27.74 -23.66 9.70
N GLU A 30 26.72 -24.47 9.46
CA GLU A 30 25.55 -24.04 8.71
C GLU A 30 25.02 -22.85 9.50
N TYR A 31 25.06 -21.67 8.88
CA TYR A 31 24.60 -20.45 9.50
C TYR A 31 23.08 -20.54 9.55
N ASP A 32 22.55 -20.60 10.76
CA ASP A 32 21.11 -20.60 11.02
C ASP A 32 20.67 -19.15 11.27
N PRO A 33 19.93 -18.53 10.33
CA PRO A 33 19.45 -17.16 10.50
C PRO A 33 18.36 -17.10 11.58
N PRO A 34 18.16 -15.95 12.24
CA PRO A 34 17.00 -15.78 13.12
C PRO A 34 15.68 -15.76 12.32
N PRO A 35 14.54 -16.04 12.99
CA PRO A 35 13.23 -16.02 12.34
C PRO A 35 12.88 -14.62 11.82
N GLU A 36 12.32 -14.56 10.62
CA GLU A 36 11.84 -13.30 10.04
C GLU A 36 10.30 -13.26 9.97
N PRO A 37 9.66 -12.19 10.47
CA PRO A 37 8.24 -11.99 10.31
C PRO A 37 7.91 -11.43 8.93
N ALA A 38 6.74 -11.78 8.41
CA ALA A 38 6.12 -11.17 7.24
C ALA A 38 4.62 -10.97 7.48
N LEU A 39 4.11 -9.78 7.15
CA LEU A 39 2.67 -9.53 7.16
C LEU A 39 2.02 -10.27 5.99
N VAL A 40 1.03 -11.11 6.30
CA VAL A 40 0.24 -11.88 5.33
C VAL A 40 -0.97 -11.04 4.94
N TYR A 41 -0.96 -10.57 3.70
CA TYR A 41 -2.10 -9.88 3.12
C TYR A 41 -3.25 -10.88 2.87
N PRO A 42 -4.50 -10.47 3.09
CA PRO A 42 -5.66 -11.30 2.78
C PRO A 42 -5.76 -11.56 1.27
N PRO A 43 -6.58 -12.53 0.81
CA PRO A 43 -6.69 -12.88 -0.61
C PRO A 43 -7.01 -11.69 -1.53
N LEU A 44 -7.78 -10.72 -1.01
CA LEU A 44 -8.15 -9.50 -1.71
C LEU A 44 -7.09 -8.39 -1.62
N GLY A 45 -5.93 -8.64 -1.03
CA GLY A 45 -4.85 -7.67 -0.86
C GLY A 45 -5.15 -6.51 0.09
N VAL A 46 -6.36 -6.42 0.63
CA VAL A 46 -6.85 -5.32 1.49
C VAL A 46 -7.47 -5.88 2.75
N TYR A 47 -7.19 -5.26 3.90
CA TYR A 47 -7.83 -5.63 5.16
C TYR A 47 -9.19 -4.95 5.26
N LEU A 48 -10.24 -5.69 5.60
CA LEU A 48 -11.54 -5.11 5.93
C LEU A 48 -11.63 -4.80 7.42
N GLU A 49 -12.45 -3.83 7.78
CA GLU A 49 -12.79 -3.49 9.15
C GLU A 49 -13.17 -4.76 9.95
N GLY A 50 -12.51 -4.95 11.09
CA GLY A 50 -12.66 -6.12 11.94
C GLY A 50 -11.93 -7.39 11.47
N GLU A 51 -11.32 -7.41 10.29
CA GLU A 51 -10.46 -8.54 9.89
C GLU A 51 -9.16 -8.56 10.71
N PRO A 52 -8.70 -9.74 11.13
CA PRO A 52 -7.46 -9.84 11.87
C PRO A 52 -6.25 -9.68 10.94
N LEU A 53 -5.19 -9.09 11.46
CA LEU A 53 -3.88 -9.12 10.81
C LEU A 53 -3.26 -10.50 11.01
N ARG A 54 -2.58 -11.01 9.99
CA ARG A 54 -1.85 -12.28 10.08
C ARG A 54 -0.38 -12.02 9.82
N VAL A 55 0.48 -12.55 10.67
CA VAL A 55 1.94 -12.48 10.50
C VAL A 55 2.45 -13.92 10.43
N SER A 56 3.17 -14.24 9.36
CA SER A 56 3.88 -15.52 9.22
C SER A 56 5.34 -15.36 9.59
N PHE A 57 5.96 -16.43 10.06
CA PHE A 57 7.38 -16.51 10.36
C PHE A 57 8.08 -17.47 9.39
N THR A 58 9.36 -17.23 9.10
CA THR A 58 10.16 -18.14 8.26
C THR A 58 10.36 -19.52 8.88
N GLU A 59 10.23 -19.60 10.21
CA GLU A 59 10.33 -20.81 11.02
C GLU A 59 9.55 -20.64 12.34
N PRO A 60 9.26 -21.74 13.07
CA PRO A 60 8.60 -21.68 14.37
C PRO A 60 9.30 -20.78 15.39
N VAL A 61 8.55 -19.87 16.01
CA VAL A 61 9.07 -18.94 17.03
C VAL A 61 8.72 -19.35 18.46
N ASP A 62 9.55 -18.95 19.41
CA ASP A 62 9.15 -18.88 20.83
C ASP A 62 8.06 -17.80 20.97
N ARG A 63 6.86 -18.22 21.38
CA ARG A 63 5.68 -17.34 21.49
C ARG A 63 5.89 -16.21 22.49
N ASP A 64 6.70 -16.44 23.52
CA ASP A 64 7.02 -15.46 24.56
C ASP A 64 7.92 -14.33 24.02
N SER A 65 8.65 -14.60 22.94
CA SER A 65 9.59 -13.67 22.29
C SER A 65 8.89 -12.67 21.36
N PHE A 66 7.68 -12.98 20.89
CA PHE A 66 6.93 -12.10 20.00
C PHE A 66 6.38 -10.89 20.77
N SER A 67 6.80 -9.70 20.36
CA SER A 67 6.28 -8.44 20.88
C SER A 67 6.07 -7.46 19.74
N PHE A 68 5.02 -6.65 19.82
CA PHE A 68 4.68 -5.71 18.76
C PHE A 68 4.09 -4.40 19.29
N ARG A 69 4.04 -3.39 18.41
CA ARG A 69 3.37 -2.10 18.61
C ARG A 69 2.55 -1.78 17.37
N LEU A 70 1.53 -0.94 17.55
CA LEU A 70 0.83 -0.31 16.43
C LEU A 70 1.02 1.20 16.49
N TRP A 71 1.20 1.79 15.33
CA TRP A 71 1.40 3.22 15.13
C TRP A 71 0.34 3.76 14.18
N ASP A 72 -0.22 4.92 14.49
CA ASP A 72 -1.11 5.67 13.59
C ASP A 72 -0.29 6.68 12.78
N ALA A 73 0.70 6.15 12.06
CA ALA A 73 1.59 6.97 11.27
C ALA A 73 2.23 6.14 10.16
N ALA A 74 2.49 6.83 9.05
CA ALA A 74 3.44 6.39 8.05
C ALA A 74 4.87 6.42 8.61
N ARG A 75 5.77 5.74 7.91
CA ARG A 75 7.22 5.84 8.10
C ARG A 75 7.85 6.73 7.03
N THR A 76 9.01 7.26 7.33
CA THR A 76 9.81 7.98 6.35
C THR A 76 10.45 7.04 5.33
N ASN A 77 11.01 7.58 4.24
CA ASN A 77 11.81 6.80 3.29
C ASN A 77 13.05 6.21 3.96
N GLU A 78 13.52 6.87 5.01
CA GLU A 78 14.61 6.44 5.89
C GLU A 78 14.13 5.43 6.96
N GLY A 79 12.83 5.12 7.01
CA GLY A 79 12.21 4.16 7.91
C GLY A 79 11.85 4.70 9.29
N GLU A 80 11.89 6.01 9.50
CA GLU A 80 11.58 6.66 10.78
C GLU A 80 10.07 6.80 10.98
N LEU A 81 9.56 6.52 12.17
CA LEU A 81 8.14 6.73 12.49
C LEU A 81 7.84 8.22 12.67
N LEU A 82 6.75 8.67 12.06
CA LEU A 82 6.33 10.08 12.14
C LEU A 82 5.50 10.40 13.39
N ALA A 83 4.92 9.38 14.03
CA ALA A 83 4.28 9.49 15.32
C ALA A 83 5.32 9.45 16.45
N THR A 84 5.09 10.26 17.48
CA THR A 84 5.94 10.25 18.69
C THR A 84 5.64 9.06 19.59
N ASP A 85 4.40 8.57 19.57
CA ASP A 85 3.91 7.52 20.46
C ASP A 85 3.05 6.49 19.69
N PRO A 86 3.15 5.20 20.04
CA PRO A 86 2.33 4.18 19.42
C PRO A 86 0.87 4.26 19.93
N ILE A 87 -0.09 4.03 19.03
CA ILE A 87 -1.51 3.90 19.40
C ILE A 87 -1.78 2.63 20.22
N LEU A 88 -0.95 1.60 20.01
CA LEU A 88 -0.87 0.43 20.87
C LEU A 88 0.55 0.31 21.40
N ALA A 89 0.71 0.62 22.69
CA ALA A 89 1.95 0.36 23.41
C ALA A 89 2.37 -1.12 23.30
N THR A 90 3.62 -1.43 23.65
CA THR A 90 4.17 -2.78 23.50
C THR A 90 3.22 -3.85 24.05
N CYS A 91 2.76 -4.72 23.16
CA CYS A 91 2.05 -5.94 23.49
C CYS A 91 2.99 -7.12 23.36
N ASN A 92 3.07 -7.95 24.39
CA ASN A 92 3.76 -9.24 24.33
C ASN A 92 2.73 -10.34 24.04
N GLY A 93 3.06 -11.28 23.15
CA GLY A 93 2.13 -12.30 22.65
C GLY A 93 1.44 -13.11 23.73
N MET A 94 2.08 -13.32 24.89
CA MET A 94 1.51 -14.07 26.01
C MET A 94 0.74 -13.23 27.04
N GLN A 95 0.88 -11.90 26.98
CA GLN A 95 0.19 -10.97 27.89
C GLN A 95 -1.15 -10.49 27.31
N ALA A 96 -1.61 -11.10 26.21
CA ALA A 96 -2.89 -10.80 25.61
C ALA A 96 -4.07 -11.14 26.56
N PRO A 97 -5.15 -10.34 26.56
CA PRO A 97 -5.39 -9.22 25.66
C PRO A 97 -4.62 -7.95 26.07
N CYS A 98 -3.97 -7.32 25.09
CA CYS A 98 -3.31 -6.02 25.25
C CYS A 98 -4.25 -4.93 24.75
N ASN A 99 -4.90 -4.19 25.64
CA ASN A 99 -5.89 -3.18 25.26
C ASN A 99 -6.92 -3.71 24.24
N GLU A 100 -7.54 -4.85 24.58
CA GLU A 100 -8.57 -5.54 23.76
C GLU A 100 -8.05 -6.22 22.47
N VAL A 101 -6.77 -6.08 22.13
CA VAL A 101 -6.17 -6.85 21.03
C VAL A 101 -6.00 -8.31 21.45
N THR A 102 -6.56 -9.22 20.66
CA THR A 102 -6.41 -10.66 20.85
C THR A 102 -5.26 -11.18 19.99
N VAL A 103 -4.40 -12.02 20.58
CA VAL A 103 -3.24 -12.61 19.93
C VAL A 103 -3.38 -14.11 19.97
N GLU A 104 -3.39 -14.75 18.81
CA GLU A 104 -3.54 -16.20 18.68
C GLU A 104 -2.42 -16.76 17.80
N PHE A 105 -1.60 -17.64 18.36
CA PHE A 105 -0.55 -18.33 17.61
C PHE A 105 -1.08 -19.60 16.97
N ASP A 106 -0.57 -19.91 15.79
CA ASP A 106 -0.76 -21.20 15.15
C ASP A 106 -0.16 -22.33 16.01
N GLU A 107 -0.64 -23.57 15.84
CA GLU A 107 -0.23 -24.70 16.67
C GLU A 107 1.28 -24.96 16.64
N ASP A 108 1.90 -24.75 15.48
CA ASP A 108 3.32 -24.93 15.23
C ASP A 108 4.17 -23.69 15.54
N GLY A 109 3.56 -22.55 15.86
CA GLY A 109 4.27 -21.28 16.06
C GLY A 109 4.83 -20.68 14.77
N GLY A 110 4.39 -21.13 13.59
CA GLY A 110 4.78 -20.59 12.29
C GLY A 110 4.05 -19.29 11.92
N GLY A 111 3.02 -18.91 12.69
CA GLY A 111 2.26 -17.69 12.48
C GLY A 111 1.52 -17.19 13.71
N VAL A 112 1.06 -15.95 13.63
CA VAL A 112 0.24 -15.29 14.64
C VAL A 112 -0.86 -14.45 14.00
N THR A 113 -2.05 -14.54 14.58
CA THR A 113 -3.24 -13.78 14.21
C THR A 113 -3.49 -12.70 15.27
N LEU A 114 -3.62 -11.45 14.82
CA LEU A 114 -3.86 -10.27 15.67
C LEU A 114 -5.27 -9.73 15.36
N ALA A 115 -6.23 -9.97 16.25
CA ALA A 115 -7.56 -9.38 16.14
C ALA A 115 -7.59 -8.04 16.86
N LEU A 116 -7.77 -6.95 16.09
CA LEU A 116 -7.76 -5.59 16.61
C LEU A 116 -9.19 -5.15 17.00
N PRO A 117 -9.36 -4.34 18.06
CA PRO A 117 -10.66 -3.74 18.37
C PRO A 117 -11.11 -2.79 17.25
N GLU A 118 -12.41 -2.49 17.18
CA GLU A 118 -13.03 -1.63 16.17
C GLU A 118 -12.33 -0.26 16.05
N ALA A 119 -11.98 0.36 17.18
CA ALA A 119 -11.28 1.65 17.20
C ALA A 119 -9.89 1.63 16.51
N LEU A 120 -9.24 0.46 16.47
CA LEU A 120 -7.94 0.25 15.82
C LEU A 120 -8.09 -0.36 14.41
N SER A 121 -9.23 -0.95 14.08
CA SER A 121 -9.53 -1.46 12.74
C SER A 121 -10.42 -0.53 11.90
N ALA A 122 -10.64 0.70 12.38
CA ALA A 122 -11.42 1.72 11.69
C ALA A 122 -10.84 2.02 10.28
N PRO A 123 -11.70 2.08 9.24
CA PRO A 123 -11.26 2.27 7.86
C PRO A 123 -10.49 3.57 7.58
N GLY A 124 -9.69 3.57 6.50
CA GLY A 124 -9.04 4.76 5.94
C GLY A 124 -7.82 5.26 6.70
N ARG A 125 -7.46 4.63 7.82
CA ARG A 125 -6.26 4.98 8.58
C ARG A 125 -5.07 4.15 8.12
N LEU A 126 -4.01 4.83 7.69
CA LEU A 126 -2.72 4.18 7.50
C LEU A 126 -2.10 3.90 8.87
N GLN A 127 -1.83 2.63 9.11
CA GLN A 127 -1.22 2.15 10.33
C GLN A 127 0.06 1.38 10.03
N THR A 128 0.97 1.38 11.00
CA THR A 128 2.20 0.60 10.93
C THR A 128 2.20 -0.43 12.06
N LEU A 129 2.35 -1.70 11.72
CA LEU A 129 2.69 -2.78 12.64
C LEU A 129 4.20 -2.84 12.79
N GLU A 130 4.69 -2.59 14.00
CA GLU A 130 6.10 -2.81 14.35
C GLU A 130 6.22 -4.13 15.13
N VAL A 131 6.92 -5.11 14.57
CA VAL A 131 7.41 -6.27 15.31
C VAL A 131 8.76 -5.89 15.93
N LEU A 132 8.83 -5.93 17.25
CA LEU A 132 9.98 -5.48 18.03
C LEU A 132 11.17 -6.45 17.90
N PRO A 133 12.41 -5.98 18.13
CA PRO A 133 13.56 -6.87 18.24
C PRO A 133 13.38 -7.84 19.41
N GLY A 134 14.04 -8.98 19.33
CA GLY A 134 13.93 -10.02 20.37
C GLY A 134 13.09 -11.23 19.96
N LEU A 135 12.49 -11.24 18.77
CA LEU A 135 11.85 -12.42 18.21
C LEU A 135 12.89 -13.55 18.07
N SER A 136 12.61 -14.72 18.64
CA SER A 136 13.53 -15.85 18.64
C SER A 136 12.87 -17.16 18.23
N ASP A 137 13.66 -18.05 17.63
CA ASP A 137 13.27 -19.44 17.37
C ASP A 137 13.49 -20.33 18.62
N VAL A 138 13.25 -21.63 18.46
CA VAL A 138 13.44 -22.64 19.50
C VAL A 138 14.93 -22.91 19.84
N GLU A 139 15.85 -22.52 18.96
CA GLU A 139 17.31 -22.63 19.15
C GLU A 139 17.92 -21.35 19.74
N ASN A 140 17.08 -20.34 20.02
CA ASN A 140 17.42 -19.05 20.58
C ASN A 140 18.28 -18.18 19.63
N ASN A 141 18.14 -18.34 18.30
CA ASN A 141 18.58 -17.31 17.37
C ASN A 141 17.58 -16.15 17.42
N THR A 142 18.07 -14.92 17.62
CA THR A 142 17.22 -13.77 17.95
C THR A 142 17.40 -12.62 16.97
N THR A 143 16.30 -11.98 16.59
CA THR A 143 16.32 -10.76 15.79
C THR A 143 16.92 -9.58 16.57
N GLY A 144 17.78 -8.80 15.91
CA GLY A 144 18.44 -7.63 16.53
C GLY A 144 17.80 -6.28 16.21
N VAL A 145 16.82 -6.23 15.32
CA VAL A 145 16.20 -4.99 14.82
C VAL A 145 14.69 -5.17 14.65
N SER A 146 13.92 -4.09 14.77
CA SER A 146 12.48 -4.11 14.46
C SER A 146 12.21 -4.41 12.99
N ARG A 147 11.02 -4.95 12.71
CA ARG A 147 10.44 -5.06 11.38
C ARG A 147 9.13 -4.28 11.36
N PHE A 148 8.83 -3.61 10.25
CA PHE A 148 7.68 -2.72 10.13
C PHE A 148 6.85 -3.12 8.92
N PHE A 149 5.53 -3.09 9.08
CA PHE A 149 4.57 -3.41 8.03
C PHE A 149 3.47 -2.37 8.00
N ASP A 150 3.30 -1.71 6.86
CA ASP A 150 2.31 -0.65 6.68
C ASP A 150 1.03 -1.26 6.09
N PHE A 151 -0.14 -0.89 6.63
CA PHE A 151 -1.44 -1.43 6.21
C PHE A 151 -2.58 -0.42 6.44
N VAL A 152 -3.70 -0.64 5.75
CA VAL A 152 -4.92 0.18 5.85
C VAL A 152 -6.13 -0.76 5.92
N PHE A 153 -7.09 -0.41 6.78
CA PHE A 153 -8.40 -1.06 6.79
C PHE A 153 -9.38 -0.37 5.85
N PHE A 154 -10.26 -1.15 5.24
CA PHE A 154 -11.35 -0.71 4.37
C PHE A 154 -12.70 -1.00 5.03
N PRO A 155 -13.77 -0.24 4.72
CA PRO A 155 -15.08 -0.46 5.34
C PRO A 155 -15.58 -1.90 5.19
N ALA A 156 -16.26 -2.42 6.21
CA ALA A 156 -16.97 -3.68 6.08
C ALA A 156 -17.96 -3.61 4.90
N GLY A 157 -17.92 -4.58 3.99
CA GLY A 157 -18.71 -4.57 2.76
C GLY A 157 -17.98 -4.02 1.52
N PHE A 158 -16.79 -3.45 1.69
CA PHE A 158 -15.90 -3.09 0.58
C PHE A 158 -15.59 -4.30 -0.34
N ALA A 159 -15.55 -5.50 0.23
CA ALA A 159 -15.33 -6.76 -0.47
C ALA A 159 -16.59 -7.43 -1.05
N GLN A 160 -17.75 -6.75 -1.10
CA GLN A 160 -18.96 -7.35 -1.68
C GLN A 160 -19.14 -7.12 -3.18
N GLY A 161 -18.04 -6.93 -3.92
CA GLY A 161 -18.04 -7.51 -5.27
C GLY A 161 -18.26 -9.02 -5.11
N SER A 162 -19.17 -9.62 -5.87
CA SER A 162 -19.73 -10.96 -5.68
C SER A 162 -18.75 -12.15 -5.65
N GLY A 163 -17.44 -11.92 -5.52
CA GLY A 163 -16.38 -12.91 -5.74
C GLY A 163 -16.26 -13.31 -7.22
N GLU A 164 -17.12 -12.77 -8.08
CA GLU A 164 -16.96 -12.82 -9.52
C GLU A 164 -16.03 -11.67 -9.90
N ASN A 165 -14.92 -11.99 -10.56
CA ASN A 165 -14.04 -11.00 -11.14
C ASN A 165 -14.86 -10.18 -12.15
N ALA A 166 -15.34 -9.01 -11.72
CA ALA A 166 -15.90 -8.04 -12.64
C ALA A 166 -14.75 -7.51 -13.50
N GLU A 167 -14.92 -7.55 -14.82
CA GLU A 167 -13.96 -6.90 -15.70
C GLU A 167 -14.09 -5.38 -15.55
N PHE A 168 -12.97 -4.67 -15.55
CA PHE A 168 -13.00 -3.22 -15.66
C PHE A 168 -13.63 -2.85 -17.00
N THR A 169 -14.81 -2.23 -16.96
CA THR A 169 -15.52 -1.79 -18.15
C THR A 169 -15.24 -0.31 -18.38
N PRO A 170 -14.78 0.10 -19.57
CA PRO A 170 -14.68 1.52 -19.89
C PRO A 170 -16.01 2.23 -19.67
N GLY A 171 -16.01 3.40 -19.06
CA GLY A 171 -17.24 4.08 -18.70
C GLY A 171 -17.07 5.21 -17.72
N VAL A 172 -18.21 5.80 -17.33
CA VAL A 172 -18.24 6.91 -16.38
C VAL A 172 -18.54 6.36 -14.99
N TYR A 173 -17.69 6.70 -14.04
CA TYR A 173 -17.78 6.31 -12.65
C TYR A 173 -17.87 7.54 -11.76
N LEU A 174 -18.81 7.56 -10.81
CA LEU A 174 -18.85 8.58 -9.77
C LEU A 174 -18.05 8.08 -8.56
N ILE A 175 -16.77 8.47 -8.46
CA ILE A 175 -15.92 8.17 -7.32
C ILE A 175 -16.26 9.14 -6.19
N GLN A 176 -16.75 8.63 -5.07
CA GLN A 176 -17.11 9.40 -3.89
C GLN A 176 -16.19 9.07 -2.75
N SER A 177 -15.81 10.09 -1.99
CA SER A 177 -14.92 9.93 -0.87
C SER A 177 -15.16 11.00 0.19
N HIS A 178 -14.92 10.63 1.43
CA HIS A 178 -15.25 11.45 2.60
C HIS A 178 -14.01 11.60 3.49
N MET A 179 -13.77 12.81 3.98
CA MET A 179 -12.68 13.10 4.91
C MET A 179 -13.03 14.22 5.88
N GLU A 180 -12.38 14.22 7.04
CA GLU A 180 -12.47 15.29 8.03
C GLU A 180 -11.10 15.93 8.26
N VAL A 181 -11.03 17.26 8.16
CA VAL A 181 -9.78 18.04 8.23
C VAL A 181 -9.96 19.15 9.24
N GLY A 182 -9.38 19.00 10.44
CA GLY A 182 -9.49 20.02 11.49
C GLY A 182 -10.94 20.35 11.85
N GLY A 183 -11.84 19.36 11.81
CA GLY A 183 -13.28 19.53 12.05
C GLY A 183 -14.10 19.91 10.81
N ILE A 184 -13.47 20.07 9.64
CA ILE A 184 -14.15 20.37 8.37
C ILE A 184 -14.39 19.06 7.62
N GLN A 185 -15.65 18.74 7.37
CA GLN A 185 -16.04 17.61 6.53
C GLN A 185 -15.90 17.97 5.04
N VAL A 186 -15.04 17.26 4.31
CA VAL A 186 -14.85 17.41 2.87
C VAL A 186 -15.37 16.14 2.20
N ASN A 187 -16.34 16.32 1.30
CA ASN A 187 -16.88 15.25 0.47
C ASN A 187 -16.36 15.46 -0.95
N LEU A 188 -15.43 14.62 -1.38
CA LEU A 188 -14.94 14.64 -2.75
C LEU A 188 -15.83 13.73 -3.61
N LYS A 189 -16.37 14.29 -4.68
CA LYS A 189 -17.16 13.56 -5.69
C LYS A 189 -16.53 13.81 -7.04
N LEU A 190 -15.81 12.82 -7.56
CA LEU A 190 -15.14 12.85 -8.85
C LEU A 190 -15.95 12.06 -9.85
N ILE A 191 -16.40 12.75 -10.89
CA ILE A 191 -17.10 12.14 -12.02
C ILE A 191 -16.06 11.81 -13.06
N THR A 192 -15.90 10.53 -13.31
CA THR A 192 -14.66 9.97 -13.82
C THR A 192 -14.90 9.16 -15.06
N ASP A 193 -14.41 9.59 -16.22
CA ASP A 193 -14.37 8.79 -17.43
C ASP A 193 -13.10 7.90 -17.38
N LEU A 194 -13.31 6.60 -17.27
CA LEU A 194 -12.28 5.57 -17.22
C LEU A 194 -12.20 4.87 -18.58
N GLN A 195 -11.00 4.86 -19.16
CA GLN A 195 -10.68 4.06 -20.34
C GLN A 195 -9.63 3.02 -19.98
N VAL A 196 -9.77 1.83 -20.56
CA VAL A 196 -8.91 0.67 -20.29
C VAL A 196 -8.44 0.08 -21.60
N ASN A 197 -7.13 -0.16 -21.74
CA ASN A 197 -6.55 -0.89 -22.86
C ASN A 197 -5.51 -1.89 -22.36
N GLY A 198 -5.86 -3.17 -22.38
CA GLY A 198 -5.00 -4.23 -21.84
C GLY A 198 -4.79 -4.03 -20.34
N SER A 199 -3.54 -3.91 -19.92
CA SER A 199 -3.17 -3.61 -18.52
C SER A 199 -3.08 -2.13 -18.22
N ASP A 200 -3.20 -1.24 -19.21
CA ASP A 200 -3.08 0.20 -19.00
C ASP A 200 -4.47 0.82 -18.85
N LEU A 201 -4.57 1.85 -18.02
CA LEU A 201 -5.79 2.64 -17.88
C LEU A 201 -5.49 4.13 -17.87
N ALA A 202 -6.48 4.91 -18.28
CA ALA A 202 -6.49 6.35 -18.17
C ALA A 202 -7.81 6.79 -17.54
N LEU A 203 -7.70 7.75 -16.64
CA LEU A 203 -8.77 8.23 -15.80
C LEU A 203 -8.82 9.76 -15.92
N TYR A 204 -10.01 10.30 -16.24
CA TYR A 204 -10.28 11.73 -16.18
C TYR A 204 -11.47 12.01 -15.28
N GLY A 205 -11.21 12.66 -14.16
CA GLY A 205 -12.19 13.06 -13.17
C GLY A 205 -12.45 14.56 -13.19
N GLN A 206 -13.70 14.97 -13.00
CA GLN A 206 -14.07 16.35 -12.65
C GLN A 206 -14.79 16.37 -11.32
N ILE A 207 -14.62 17.44 -10.54
CA ILE A 207 -15.52 17.62 -9.38
C ILE A 207 -16.93 17.86 -9.91
N GLY A 208 -17.87 17.10 -9.37
CA GLY A 208 -19.28 17.35 -9.60
C GLY A 208 -20.11 17.10 -8.35
N ILE A 209 -21.34 17.61 -8.39
CA ILE A 209 -22.37 17.33 -7.40
C ILE A 209 -23.43 16.49 -8.10
N LEU A 210 -23.79 15.36 -7.51
CA LEU A 210 -24.99 14.63 -7.91
C LEU A 210 -26.20 15.23 -7.18
N SER A 211 -27.15 15.81 -7.91
CA SER A 211 -28.37 16.40 -7.39
C SER A 211 -29.57 15.86 -8.18
N ASP A 212 -30.53 15.24 -7.51
CA ASP A 212 -31.75 14.68 -8.12
C ASP A 212 -31.50 13.72 -9.30
N GLY A 213 -30.39 12.98 -9.28
CA GLY A 213 -29.99 12.07 -10.37
C GLY A 213 -29.33 12.76 -11.55
N GLU A 214 -29.17 14.09 -11.49
CA GLU A 214 -28.41 14.87 -12.46
C GLU A 214 -26.99 15.14 -11.94
N ILE A 215 -26.04 15.02 -12.86
CA ILE A 215 -24.65 15.41 -12.65
C ILE A 215 -24.54 16.91 -12.91
N LEU A 216 -24.28 17.66 -11.85
CA LEU A 216 -23.94 19.08 -11.93
C LEU A 216 -22.41 19.19 -11.80
N VAL A 217 -21.73 19.22 -12.93
CA VAL A 217 -20.34 19.67 -12.99
C VAL A 217 -20.36 21.19 -12.86
N ASP A 218 -19.56 21.74 -11.94
CA ASP A 218 -19.38 23.18 -11.87
C ASP A 218 -18.44 23.62 -13.01
N PRO A 219 -18.96 24.29 -14.06
CA PRO A 219 -18.18 24.64 -15.24
C PRO A 219 -17.09 25.67 -14.93
N ASP A 220 -17.18 26.38 -13.81
CA ASP A 220 -16.22 27.39 -13.38
C ASP A 220 -15.12 26.80 -12.49
N THR A 221 -15.26 25.54 -12.04
CA THR A 221 -14.17 24.83 -11.37
C THR A 221 -13.20 24.27 -12.40
N HIS A 222 -12.03 24.90 -12.53
CA HIS A 222 -10.91 24.37 -13.32
C HIS A 222 -10.29 23.08 -12.73
N THR A 223 -10.99 22.42 -11.81
CA THR A 223 -10.48 21.27 -11.08
C THR A 223 -10.75 20.00 -11.84
N ARG A 224 -9.68 19.51 -12.48
CA ARG A 224 -9.66 18.29 -13.25
C ARG A 224 -8.62 17.36 -12.66
N LEU A 225 -8.99 16.12 -12.43
CA LEU A 225 -8.07 15.04 -12.16
C LEU A 225 -7.81 14.35 -13.49
N CYS A 226 -6.56 14.20 -13.88
CA CYS A 226 -6.22 13.29 -14.95
C CYS A 226 -5.05 12.41 -14.50
N ALA A 227 -5.26 11.10 -14.52
CA ALA A 227 -4.29 10.13 -14.05
C ALA A 227 -4.21 8.96 -15.02
N VAL A 228 -3.00 8.49 -15.26
CA VAL A 228 -2.75 7.21 -15.94
C VAL A 228 -2.52 6.15 -14.88
N GLY A 229 -2.73 4.90 -15.22
CA GLY A 229 -2.58 3.81 -14.27
C GLY A 229 -2.41 2.46 -14.93
N ARG A 230 -2.45 1.42 -14.09
CA ARG A 230 -2.36 0.04 -14.52
C ARG A 230 -3.34 -0.85 -13.77
N LEU A 231 -3.77 -1.89 -14.46
CA LEU A 231 -4.39 -3.06 -13.90
C LEU A 231 -3.30 -4.04 -13.45
N ILE A 232 -3.32 -4.43 -12.19
CA ILE A 232 -2.39 -5.36 -11.57
C ILE A 232 -3.18 -6.59 -11.15
N GLU A 233 -2.82 -7.76 -11.69
CA GLU A 233 -3.37 -9.03 -11.22
C GLU A 233 -2.53 -9.56 -10.06
N SER A 234 -3.17 -9.86 -8.93
CA SER A 234 -2.55 -10.51 -7.78
C SER A 234 -3.52 -11.51 -7.16
N SER A 235 -3.06 -12.75 -7.01
CA SER A 235 -3.84 -13.84 -6.40
C SER A 235 -5.23 -14.07 -7.02
N GLY A 236 -5.38 -13.81 -8.33
CA GLY A 236 -6.63 -13.96 -9.06
C GLY A 236 -7.59 -12.76 -8.95
N THR A 237 -7.17 -11.67 -8.31
CA THR A 237 -7.91 -10.40 -8.23
C THR A 237 -7.21 -9.34 -9.07
N THR A 238 -7.98 -8.53 -9.80
CA THR A 238 -7.46 -7.40 -10.58
C THR A 238 -7.63 -6.10 -9.79
N PHE A 239 -6.56 -5.35 -9.66
CA PHE A 239 -6.52 -4.05 -8.98
C PHE A 239 -6.22 -2.96 -10.00
N LEU A 240 -6.95 -1.85 -9.93
CA LEU A 240 -6.60 -0.59 -10.56
C LEU A 240 -5.68 0.19 -9.62
N PHE A 241 -4.59 0.68 -10.17
CA PHE A 241 -3.68 1.60 -9.52
C PHE A 241 -3.41 2.76 -10.47
N THR A 242 -3.59 4.01 -10.03
CA THR A 242 -3.14 5.18 -10.80
C THR A 242 -1.77 5.64 -10.35
N GLU A 243 -0.98 6.13 -11.30
CA GLU A 243 0.19 6.94 -10.99
C GLU A 243 -0.23 8.14 -10.14
N PRO A 244 0.62 8.55 -9.17
CA PRO A 244 0.35 9.70 -8.35
C PRO A 244 0.28 11.01 -9.17
N VAL A 245 -0.69 11.86 -8.86
CA VAL A 245 -0.85 13.18 -9.50
C VAL A 245 -1.19 14.25 -8.47
N ASP A 246 -0.90 15.51 -8.75
CA ASP A 246 -1.36 16.63 -7.91
C ASP A 246 -2.76 17.04 -8.34
N LEU A 247 -3.62 17.33 -7.36
CA LEU A 247 -5.01 17.71 -7.58
C LEU A 247 -5.32 18.99 -6.78
N GLU A 248 -5.67 20.06 -7.49
CA GLU A 248 -6.03 21.35 -6.89
C GLU A 248 -7.53 21.64 -7.09
N LEU A 249 -8.26 21.64 -5.98
CA LEU A 249 -9.68 21.94 -5.92
C LEU A 249 -9.90 23.40 -5.52
N VAL A 250 -10.79 24.12 -6.21
CA VAL A 250 -11.22 25.45 -5.77
C VAL A 250 -12.70 25.40 -5.49
N PHE A 251 -13.08 25.28 -4.21
CA PHE A 251 -14.49 25.24 -3.81
C PHE A 251 -14.89 26.58 -3.19
N THR A 252 -15.69 27.38 -3.90
CA THR A 252 -16.26 28.63 -3.36
C THR A 252 -15.24 29.50 -2.60
N GLU A 253 -14.09 29.79 -3.23
CA GLU A 253 -12.95 30.55 -2.67
C GLU A 253 -12.04 29.81 -1.67
N ILE A 254 -12.28 28.52 -1.40
CA ILE A 254 -11.42 27.67 -0.57
C ILE A 254 -10.54 26.81 -1.48
N PRO A 255 -9.24 27.13 -1.67
CA PRO A 255 -8.35 26.24 -2.39
C PRO A 255 -8.02 25.04 -1.50
N ILE A 256 -8.21 23.85 -2.04
CA ILE A 256 -7.85 22.57 -1.47
C ILE A 256 -6.81 21.94 -2.40
N LYS A 257 -5.59 21.73 -1.93
CA LYS A 257 -4.55 21.04 -2.71
C LYS A 257 -4.31 19.65 -2.12
N LEU A 258 -4.56 18.63 -2.92
CA LEU A 258 -4.14 17.24 -2.71
C LEU A 258 -2.84 17.02 -3.50
N THR A 259 -1.80 16.54 -2.85
CA THR A 259 -0.49 16.28 -3.47
C THR A 259 -0.27 14.78 -3.58
N ASN A 260 0.24 14.33 -4.73
CA ASN A 260 0.55 12.93 -5.02
C ASN A 260 -0.64 11.97 -4.76
N ILE A 261 -1.85 12.37 -5.19
CA ILE A 261 -3.03 11.51 -5.11
C ILE A 261 -2.91 10.33 -6.08
N SER A 262 -3.12 9.13 -5.58
CA SER A 262 -3.27 7.89 -6.35
C SER A 262 -4.60 7.23 -6.01
N VAL A 263 -5.23 6.61 -7.00
CA VAL A 263 -6.45 5.83 -6.82
C VAL A 263 -6.07 4.36 -6.85
N TRP A 264 -6.51 3.65 -5.82
CA TRP A 264 -6.40 2.21 -5.69
C TRP A 264 -7.80 1.66 -5.70
N ALA A 265 -8.17 0.80 -6.63
CA ALA A 265 -9.51 0.25 -6.65
C ALA A 265 -9.54 -1.20 -7.13
N MET A 266 -10.59 -1.92 -6.75
CA MET A 266 -10.93 -3.23 -7.27
C MET A 266 -12.30 -3.15 -7.95
N PRO A 267 -12.48 -3.83 -9.10
CA PRO A 267 -13.76 -3.90 -9.75
C PRO A 267 -14.64 -4.90 -8.98
N GLY A 268 -15.92 -4.58 -8.88
CA GLY A 268 -16.92 -5.44 -8.28
C GLY A 268 -18.27 -5.24 -8.96
N LEU A 269 -19.27 -5.94 -8.45
CA LEU A 269 -20.66 -5.72 -8.80
C LEU A 269 -21.38 -5.24 -7.55
N ASP A 270 -22.22 -4.22 -7.70
CA ASP A 270 -23.12 -3.79 -6.64
C ASP A 270 -24.11 -4.93 -6.32
N PRO A 271 -24.26 -5.31 -5.04
CA PRO A 271 -25.05 -6.49 -4.66
C PRO A 271 -26.56 -6.30 -4.87
N GLU A 272 -27.06 -5.06 -4.94
CA GLU A 272 -28.48 -4.77 -5.11
C GLU A 272 -28.88 -4.66 -6.58
N THR A 273 -28.03 -4.03 -7.39
CA THR A 273 -28.30 -3.69 -8.79
C THR A 273 -27.60 -4.62 -9.78
N GLY A 274 -26.49 -5.24 -9.38
CA GLY A 274 -25.64 -6.03 -10.27
C GLY A 274 -24.78 -5.19 -11.21
N GLU A 275 -24.76 -3.87 -11.05
CA GLU A 275 -23.99 -2.94 -11.89
C GLU A 275 -22.51 -2.91 -11.50
N PRO A 276 -21.59 -2.60 -12.44
CA PRO A 276 -20.17 -2.45 -12.12
C PRO A 276 -19.92 -1.34 -11.09
N VAL A 277 -19.08 -1.66 -10.10
CA VAL A 277 -18.59 -0.70 -9.10
C VAL A 277 -17.08 -0.81 -8.99
N LEU A 278 -16.41 0.31 -8.70
CA LEU A 278 -15.03 0.29 -8.23
C LEU A 278 -15.04 0.59 -6.74
N ALA A 279 -14.58 -0.36 -5.94
CA ALA A 279 -14.35 -0.18 -4.53
C ALA A 279 -12.86 0.12 -4.34
N GLY A 280 -12.55 1.29 -3.82
CA GLY A 280 -11.17 1.74 -3.70
C GLY A 280 -10.81 2.60 -2.49
N ALA A 281 -9.61 3.12 -2.57
CA ALA A 281 -9.05 4.14 -1.72
C ALA A 281 -8.45 5.22 -2.62
N MET A 282 -8.65 6.48 -2.26
CA MET A 282 -7.78 7.55 -2.72
C MET A 282 -6.71 7.77 -1.67
N VAL A 283 -5.47 7.75 -2.12
CA VAL A 283 -4.29 7.80 -1.27
C VAL A 283 -3.49 9.02 -1.67
N TYR A 284 -3.23 9.95 -0.74
CA TYR A 284 -2.52 11.21 -1.03
C TYR A 284 -1.47 11.51 0.03
N GLU A 285 -0.46 12.29 -0.33
CA GLU A 285 0.65 12.66 0.58
C GLU A 285 0.34 13.84 1.46
N GLN A 286 -0.33 14.82 0.86
CA GLN A 286 -0.60 16.08 1.52
C GLN A 286 -1.96 16.60 1.08
N LEU A 287 -2.70 17.14 2.04
CA LEU A 287 -3.92 17.88 1.83
C LEU A 287 -3.79 19.24 2.48
N CYS A 288 -3.84 20.31 1.69
CA CYS A 288 -3.82 21.68 2.18
C CYS A 288 -5.16 22.36 1.92
N VAL A 289 -5.78 22.94 2.94
CA VAL A 289 -6.93 23.82 2.84
C VAL A 289 -6.46 25.26 3.06
N PHE A 290 -6.86 26.19 2.19
CA PHE A 290 -6.42 27.60 2.21
C PHE A 290 -4.90 27.82 2.13
N GLU A 291 -4.14 26.87 1.57
CA GLU A 291 -2.66 26.85 1.56
C GLU A 291 -1.98 26.94 2.95
N THR A 292 -2.76 26.99 4.03
CA THR A 292 -2.32 27.36 5.37
C THR A 292 -2.65 26.30 6.40
N ILE A 293 -3.66 25.47 6.13
CA ILE A 293 -4.06 24.34 6.96
C ILE A 293 -3.71 23.07 6.19
N CYS A 294 -2.49 22.55 6.36
CA CYS A 294 -2.04 21.34 5.70
C CYS A 294 -2.03 20.14 6.65
N LEU A 295 -2.59 19.04 6.20
CA LEU A 295 -2.31 17.69 6.68
C LEU A 295 -1.18 17.13 5.81
N GLY A 296 -0.03 16.82 6.41
CA GLY A 296 1.19 16.42 5.71
C GLY A 296 2.11 17.60 5.36
N SER A 297 3.39 17.32 5.08
CA SER A 297 4.42 18.31 4.73
C SER A 297 4.95 18.06 3.31
N PRO A 298 5.23 19.10 2.49
CA PRO A 298 5.80 18.90 1.17
C PRO A 298 7.26 18.43 1.29
N GLY A 299 7.62 17.35 0.58
CA GLY A 299 8.98 16.79 0.60
C GLY A 299 9.29 15.91 1.82
N GLU A 300 8.31 15.68 2.69
CA GLU A 300 8.32 14.50 3.54
C GLU A 300 7.81 13.31 2.72
N PRO A 301 8.33 12.10 2.97
CA PRO A 301 7.86 10.87 2.34
C PRO A 301 6.35 10.68 2.52
N PRO A 302 5.71 9.99 1.57
CA PRO A 302 4.27 9.92 1.48
C PRO A 302 3.62 9.53 2.80
N ARG A 303 3.04 10.52 3.49
CA ARG A 303 2.08 10.29 4.57
C ARG A 303 0.77 9.97 3.88
N PHE A 304 0.66 8.76 3.32
CA PHE A 304 -0.52 8.31 2.61
C PHE A 304 -1.74 8.36 3.53
N ALA A 305 -2.42 9.50 3.55
CA ALA A 305 -3.73 9.58 4.13
C ALA A 305 -4.69 8.94 3.12
N THR A 306 -5.45 7.99 3.62
CA THR A 306 -6.32 7.17 2.77
C THR A 306 -7.74 7.62 2.99
N MET A 307 -8.47 7.87 1.92
CA MET A 307 -9.91 8.01 1.98
C MET A 307 -10.52 6.80 1.29
N ALA A 308 -11.42 6.11 1.99
CA ALA A 308 -12.26 5.13 1.34
C ALA A 308 -12.99 5.81 0.16
N ALA A 309 -12.94 5.16 -0.99
CA ALA A 309 -13.56 5.62 -2.20
C ALA A 309 -14.52 4.53 -2.68
N THR A 310 -15.80 4.87 -2.82
CA THR A 310 -16.75 4.01 -3.52
C THR A 310 -17.07 4.64 -4.84
N SER A 311 -17.33 3.83 -5.86
CA SER A 311 -17.81 4.35 -7.12
C SER A 311 -19.00 3.59 -7.64
N PHE A 312 -19.83 4.33 -8.35
CA PHE A 312 -21.03 3.81 -9.01
C PHE A 312 -20.88 4.06 -10.49
N PHE A 313 -21.16 3.03 -11.30
CA PHE A 313 -21.29 3.20 -12.73
C PHE A 313 -22.44 4.17 -13.03
N VAL A 314 -22.19 5.11 -13.92
CA VAL A 314 -23.18 6.08 -14.39
C VAL A 314 -23.46 5.78 -15.85
N GLU A 315 -24.75 5.59 -16.17
CA GLU A 315 -25.15 5.33 -17.54
C GLU A 315 -24.64 6.42 -18.50
N PRO A 316 -24.10 6.02 -19.66
CA PRO A 316 -23.65 6.91 -20.73
C PRO A 316 -24.64 8.00 -21.17
N GLU A 317 -25.93 7.85 -20.92
CA GLU A 317 -26.95 8.76 -21.45
C GLU A 317 -27.23 9.94 -20.52
N LEU A 318 -26.68 9.94 -19.29
CA LEU A 318 -26.78 11.01 -18.29
C LEU A 318 -25.65 12.06 -18.41
N ARG A 319 -24.94 12.09 -19.56
CA ARG A 319 -23.66 12.79 -19.79
C ARG A 319 -23.81 14.31 -19.95
N GLY A 320 -23.39 15.03 -18.92
CA GLY A 320 -22.97 16.45 -18.99
C GLY A 320 -21.46 16.64 -18.83
N THR A 321 -20.67 15.56 -18.83
CA THR A 321 -19.22 15.57 -18.57
C THR A 321 -18.42 15.54 -19.87
N GLU A 322 -17.34 16.31 -19.93
CA GLU A 322 -16.36 16.23 -21.03
C GLU A 322 -15.75 14.82 -21.10
N HIS A 323 -15.55 14.28 -22.31
CA HIS A 323 -15.01 12.94 -22.49
C HIS A 323 -13.50 12.88 -22.28
N LEU A 324 -13.00 11.77 -21.71
CA LEU A 324 -11.55 11.53 -21.61
C LEU A 324 -10.88 11.67 -22.98
N CYS A 325 -11.51 11.17 -24.04
CA CYS A 325 -10.98 11.26 -25.39
C CYS A 325 -10.90 12.68 -25.94
N ASP A 326 -11.88 13.55 -25.61
CA ASP A 326 -11.80 14.98 -25.95
C ASP A 326 -10.55 15.60 -25.34
N TYR A 327 -10.19 15.17 -24.13
CA TYR A 327 -9.08 15.69 -23.36
C TYR A 327 -7.72 15.12 -23.76
N LEU A 328 -7.60 13.81 -23.86
CA LEU A 328 -6.35 13.14 -24.24
C LEU A 328 -5.91 13.49 -25.65
N CYS A 329 -6.86 13.75 -26.54
CA CYS A 329 -6.59 13.96 -27.96
C CYS A 329 -6.52 15.44 -28.36
N THR A 330 -6.77 16.38 -27.43
CA THR A 330 -6.62 17.82 -27.71
C THR A 330 -5.28 18.37 -27.22
N PRO A 331 -4.57 19.18 -28.04
CA PRO A 331 -3.20 19.64 -27.72
C PRO A 331 -3.09 20.63 -26.56
N THR A 332 -4.21 21.11 -26.03
CA THR A 332 -4.26 22.37 -25.26
C THR A 332 -4.34 22.18 -23.75
N ILE A 333 -4.60 20.97 -23.24
CA ILE A 333 -4.88 20.78 -21.81
C ILE A 333 -4.21 19.52 -21.24
N ALA A 334 -3.11 19.08 -21.84
CA ALA A 334 -2.56 17.73 -21.68
C ALA A 334 -2.52 17.20 -20.24
N CYS A 335 -3.28 16.14 -20.01
CA CYS A 335 -2.82 15.06 -19.16
C CYS A 335 -1.46 14.61 -19.69
N GLU A 336 -0.41 14.70 -18.89
CA GLU A 336 0.91 14.23 -19.32
C GLU A 336 0.88 12.70 -19.40
N LEU A 337 0.60 12.18 -20.60
CA LEU A 337 0.72 10.76 -20.87
C LEU A 337 2.20 10.37 -20.86
N PRO A 338 2.57 9.23 -20.25
CA PRO A 338 3.88 8.62 -20.44
C PRO A 338 4.20 8.49 -21.93
N GLU A 339 5.47 8.63 -22.33
CA GLU A 339 5.87 8.55 -23.76
C GLU A 339 5.45 7.25 -24.46
N THR A 340 5.19 6.20 -23.69
CA THR A 340 4.73 4.89 -24.17
C THR A 340 3.24 4.83 -24.47
N LEU A 341 2.45 5.80 -23.99
CA LEU A 341 1.01 5.88 -24.14
C LEU A 341 0.63 7.06 -25.05
N THR A 342 -0.37 6.86 -25.90
CA THR A 342 -0.86 7.87 -26.84
C THR A 342 -2.36 8.04 -26.69
N CYS A 343 -2.93 9.13 -27.20
CA CYS A 343 -4.40 9.26 -27.29
C CYS A 343 -5.01 8.05 -28.01
N GLU A 344 -4.39 7.58 -29.10
CA GLU A 344 -4.84 6.41 -29.87
C GLU A 344 -4.81 5.11 -29.05
N THR A 345 -4.02 5.06 -27.97
CA THR A 345 -3.99 3.92 -27.04
C THR A 345 -5.33 3.75 -26.33
N PHE A 346 -5.99 4.84 -25.94
CA PHE A 346 -7.25 4.78 -25.18
C PHE A 346 -8.47 5.14 -26.03
N CYS A 347 -8.27 5.86 -27.13
CA CYS A 347 -9.32 6.42 -27.98
C CYS A 347 -9.11 6.02 -29.45
N PRO A 348 -9.24 4.72 -29.78
CA PRO A 348 -8.88 4.19 -31.09
C PRO A 348 -9.77 4.69 -32.24
N ASP A 349 -11.00 5.10 -31.93
CA ASP A 349 -11.95 5.64 -32.92
C ASP A 349 -11.76 7.15 -33.18
N GLY A 350 -10.84 7.80 -32.46
CA GLY A 350 -10.66 9.25 -32.50
C GLY A 350 -11.83 10.02 -31.88
N LEU A 351 -11.79 11.35 -32.03
CA LEU A 351 -12.87 12.26 -31.68
C LEU A 351 -14.04 12.22 -32.67
#